data_AF-A0A7W7C8M6-F1
#
_entry.id   AF-A0A7W7C8M6-F1
#
_cell.length_a   1.000
_cell.length_b   1.000
_cell.length_c   1.000
_cell.angle_alpha   90.00
_cell.angle_beta   90.00
_cell.angle_gamma   90.00
#
_symmetry.space_group_name_H-M   'P 1'
#
loop_
_entity.id
_entity.type
_entity.pdbx_description
1 polymer ?
#
loop_
_entity_poly.entity_id
_entity_poly.type
_entity_poly.pdbx_seq_one_letter_code
_entity_poly.pdbx_strand_id
1 'polypeptide(L)'
;MVVTTRLPTAILGGGYLMVGVLGLNAPGNTLLGVFTADLSHSWLHLALGAILLVGGTAGGRCGTGAQLLAGALAGVAGTLGLALTSSGPFLATTADNILHLSTAMVLLVLGLSTAVSTPPAKPGRYGPLSVATYCGR
;
A
#
# COMPACT_ATOMS: atom_id res chain seq x y z
N MET A 1 -4.32 17.58 -14.94
CA MET A 1 -5.16 16.79 -14.00
C MET A 1 -4.43 16.77 -12.67
N VAL A 2 -5.03 17.28 -11.59
CA VAL A 2 -4.39 17.25 -10.26
C VAL A 2 -4.56 15.84 -9.69
N VAL A 3 -3.49 15.04 -9.69
CA VAL A 3 -3.51 13.71 -9.06
C VAL A 3 -3.37 13.92 -7.55
N THR A 4 -4.46 13.78 -6.80
CA THR A 4 -4.43 13.94 -5.34
C THR A 4 -3.94 12.65 -4.68
N THR A 5 -3.10 12.75 -3.65
CA THR A 5 -2.62 11.59 -2.88
C THR A 5 -3.54 11.17 -1.73
N ARG A 6 -4.63 11.91 -1.48
CA ARG A 6 -5.44 11.69 -0.28
C ARG A 6 -6.46 10.57 -0.46
N LEU A 7 -7.46 10.82 -1.30
CA LEU A 7 -8.61 9.93 -1.47
C LEU A 7 -8.23 8.52 -1.98
N PRO A 8 -7.49 8.35 -3.09
CA PRO A 8 -7.19 7.01 -3.59
C PRO A 8 -6.34 6.19 -2.62
N THR A 9 -5.38 6.82 -1.94
CA THR A 9 -4.52 6.15 -0.96
C THR A 9 -5.29 5.77 0.29
N ALA A 10 -6.19 6.63 0.78
CA ALA A 10 -7.05 6.31 1.92
C ALA A 10 -8.05 5.18 1.60
N ILE A 11 -8.65 5.18 0.41
CA ILE A 11 -9.58 4.12 -0.02
C ILE A 11 -8.85 2.78 -0.11
N LEU A 12 -7.69 2.74 -0.78
CA LEU A 12 -6.89 1.51 -0.87
C LEU A 12 -6.44 1.06 0.52
N GLY A 13 -6.01 1.99 1.39
CA GLY A 13 -5.64 1.67 2.77
C GLY A 13 -6.80 1.07 3.57
N GLY A 14 -7.99 1.66 3.47
CA GLY A 14 -9.20 1.13 4.09
C GLY A 14 -9.57 -0.26 3.58
N GLY A 15 -9.47 -0.50 2.26
CA GLY A 15 -9.71 -1.80 1.67
C GLY A 15 -8.75 -2.89 2.18
N TYR A 16 -7.45 -2.59 2.19
CA TYR A 16 -6.42 -3.49 2.73
C TYR A 16 -6.66 -3.79 4.23
N LEU A 17 -6.98 -2.78 5.04
CA LEU A 17 -7.32 -3.00 6.46
C LEU A 17 -8.56 -3.89 6.61
N MET A 18 -9.61 -3.66 5.82
CA MET A 18 -10.81 -4.50 5.86
C MET A 18 -10.48 -5.95 5.55
N VAL A 19 -9.75 -6.22 4.46
CA VAL A 19 -9.35 -7.59 4.10
C VAL A 19 -8.49 -8.23 5.20
N GLY A 20 -7.51 -7.49 5.75
CA GLY A 20 -6.66 -7.99 6.83
C GLY A 20 -7.43 -8.32 8.12
N VAL A 21 -8.35 -7.44 8.55
CA VAL A 21 -9.19 -7.68 9.72
C VAL A 21 -10.11 -8.89 9.49
N LEU A 22 -10.75 -8.97 8.32
CA LEU A 22 -11.58 -10.13 7.98
C LEU A 22 -10.77 -11.42 7.94
N GLY A 23 -9.52 -11.37 7.45
CA GLY A 23 -8.59 -12.49 7.42
C GLY A 23 -8.27 -13.04 8.80
N LEU A 24 -7.98 -12.15 9.76
CA LEU A 24 -7.75 -12.54 11.15
C LEU A 24 -8.97 -13.20 11.81
N ASN A 25 -10.19 -12.86 11.37
CA ASN A 25 -11.44 -13.42 11.89
C ASN A 25 -11.88 -14.71 11.19
N ALA A 26 -11.22 -15.10 10.10
CA ALA A 26 -11.54 -16.31 9.34
C ALA A 26 -10.27 -17.12 8.99
N PRO A 27 -9.39 -17.43 9.96
CA PRO A 27 -8.09 -18.02 9.68
C PRO A 27 -8.21 -19.38 8.98
N GLY A 28 -7.43 -19.55 7.91
CA GLY A 28 -7.37 -20.79 7.13
C GLY A 28 -8.46 -20.97 6.07
N ASN A 29 -9.40 -20.01 5.95
CA ASN A 29 -10.40 -19.99 4.89
C ASN A 29 -9.99 -19.13 3.69
N THR A 30 -10.70 -19.29 2.57
CA THR A 30 -10.61 -18.37 1.45
C THR A 30 -11.70 -17.32 1.55
N LEU A 31 -11.32 -16.06 1.78
CA LEU A 31 -12.21 -14.90 1.76
C LEU A 31 -12.64 -14.59 0.33
N LEU A 32 -13.95 -14.43 0.11
CA LEU A 32 -14.56 -14.10 -1.20
C LEU A 32 -14.18 -15.08 -2.33
N GLY A 33 -13.69 -16.28 -2.01
CA GLY A 33 -13.20 -17.26 -2.99
C GLY A 33 -11.87 -16.88 -3.67
N VAL A 34 -11.22 -15.78 -3.26
CA VAL A 34 -9.99 -15.27 -3.88
C VAL A 34 -8.84 -15.13 -2.87
N PHE A 35 -9.11 -14.50 -1.73
CA PHE A 35 -8.08 -14.12 -0.76
C PHE A 35 -7.81 -15.24 0.24
N THR A 36 -6.56 -15.62 0.45
CA THR A 36 -6.24 -16.58 1.50
C THR A 36 -6.15 -15.90 2.86
N ALA A 37 -6.94 -16.36 3.81
CA ALA A 37 -6.95 -15.82 5.17
C ALA A 37 -5.94 -16.56 6.07
N ASP A 38 -4.68 -16.73 5.63
CA ASP A 38 -3.65 -17.17 6.56
C ASP A 38 -3.14 -16.00 7.42
N LEU A 39 -2.53 -16.32 8.55
CA LEU A 39 -2.08 -15.31 9.51
C LEU A 39 -1.05 -14.36 8.89
N SER A 40 -0.09 -14.88 8.11
CA SER A 40 0.98 -14.06 7.52
C SER A 40 0.43 -13.09 6.48
N HIS A 41 -0.50 -13.55 5.66
CA HIS A 41 -1.14 -12.75 4.63
C HIS A 41 -2.08 -11.70 5.24
N SER A 42 -2.81 -12.04 6.30
CA SER A 42 -3.64 -11.08 7.03
C SER A 42 -2.80 -9.93 7.63
N TRP A 43 -1.62 -10.25 8.19
CA TRP A 43 -0.69 -9.23 8.69
C TRP A 43 -0.11 -8.35 7.57
N LEU A 44 0.18 -8.92 6.40
CA LEU A 44 0.60 -8.14 5.23
C LEU A 44 -0.48 -7.11 4.85
N HIS A 45 -1.74 -7.54 4.79
CA HIS A 45 -2.86 -6.66 4.48
C HIS A 45 -3.01 -5.53 5.51
N LEU A 46 -2.90 -5.85 6.80
CA LEU A 46 -2.97 -4.85 7.86
C LEU A 46 -1.82 -3.83 7.78
N ALA A 47 -0.59 -4.30 7.55
CA ALA A 47 0.57 -3.42 7.44
C ALA A 47 0.44 -2.46 6.24
N LEU A 48 0.10 -2.99 5.07
CA LEU A 48 -0.12 -2.18 3.86
C LEU A 48 -1.28 -1.20 4.05
N GLY A 49 -2.38 -1.67 4.65
CA GLY A 49 -3.55 -0.86 4.97
C GLY A 49 -3.22 0.31 5.90
N ALA A 50 -2.45 0.06 6.95
CA ALA A 50 -2.02 1.11 7.89
C ALA A 50 -1.11 2.15 7.23
N ILE A 51 -0.12 1.72 6.45
CA ILE A 51 0.79 2.61 5.70
C ILE A 51 -0.02 3.53 4.78
N LEU A 52 -0.92 2.96 3.99
CA LEU A 52 -1.76 3.68 3.04
C LEU A 52 -2.76 4.61 3.73
N LEU A 53 -3.41 4.17 4.81
CA LEU A 53 -4.40 5.00 5.51
C LEU A 53 -3.74 6.21 6.19
N VAL A 54 -2.60 6.01 6.86
CA VAL A 54 -1.86 7.12 7.48
C VAL A 54 -1.30 8.05 6.41
N GLY A 55 -0.71 7.52 5.34
CA GLY A 55 -0.20 8.34 4.22
C GLY A 55 -1.31 9.11 3.49
N GLY A 56 -2.45 8.47 3.23
CA GLY A 56 -3.60 9.08 2.55
C GLY A 56 -4.27 10.17 3.39
N THR A 57 -4.41 9.94 4.70
CA THR A 57 -4.93 10.99 5.60
C THR A 57 -3.94 12.15 5.68
N ALA A 58 -2.63 11.90 5.78
CA ALA A 58 -1.59 12.93 5.79
C ALA A 58 -1.55 13.75 4.47
N GLY A 59 -1.57 13.07 3.33
CA GLY A 59 -1.47 13.65 1.99
C GLY A 59 -0.05 14.11 1.62
N GLY A 60 0.05 14.88 0.55
CA GLY A 60 1.32 15.48 0.09
C GLY A 60 2.42 14.44 -0.10
N ARG A 61 3.64 14.77 0.36
CA ARG A 61 4.81 13.87 0.26
C ARG A 61 4.65 12.59 1.05
N CYS A 62 3.93 12.62 2.16
CA CYS A 62 3.64 11.42 2.95
C CYS A 62 2.71 10.46 2.21
N GLY A 63 1.69 10.99 1.52
CA GLY A 63 0.82 10.21 0.65
C GLY A 63 1.58 9.59 -0.53
N THR A 64 2.45 10.37 -1.18
CA THR A 64 3.34 9.86 -2.25
C THR A 64 4.26 8.76 -1.74
N GLY A 65 4.94 8.98 -0.61
CA GLY A 65 5.82 7.98 0.00
C GLY A 65 5.07 6.69 0.38
N ALA A 66 3.87 6.81 0.94
CA ALA A 66 3.04 5.66 1.27
C ALA A 66 2.61 4.86 0.03
N GLN A 67 2.24 5.53 -1.07
CA GLN A 67 1.92 4.85 -2.34
C GLN A 67 3.13 4.08 -2.88
N LEU A 68 4.31 4.70 -2.89
CA LEU A 68 5.52 4.06 -3.39
C LEU A 68 5.94 2.88 -2.52
N LEU A 69 5.92 3.06 -1.19
CA LEU A 69 6.29 2.00 -0.25
C LEU A 69 5.31 0.83 -0.34
N ALA A 70 4.01 1.09 -0.22
CA ALA A 70 2.99 0.04 -0.28
C ALA A 70 2.96 -0.64 -1.66
N GLY A 71 3.14 0.12 -2.74
CA GLY A 71 3.25 -0.40 -4.09
C GLY A 71 4.45 -1.32 -4.26
N ALA A 72 5.62 -0.93 -3.75
CA ALA A 72 6.81 -1.78 -3.79
C ALA A 72 6.62 -3.07 -2.97
N LEU A 73 6.10 -2.97 -1.74
CA LEU A 73 5.85 -4.13 -0.88
C LEU A 73 4.82 -5.09 -1.48
N ALA A 74 3.70 -4.57 -2.01
CA ALA A 74 2.69 -5.38 -2.69
C ALA A 74 3.24 -6.02 -3.98
N GLY A 75 4.11 -5.32 -4.71
CA GLY A 75 4.77 -5.85 -5.90
C GLY A 75 5.70 -7.02 -5.57
N VAL A 76 6.51 -6.88 -4.52
CA VAL A 76 7.36 -7.96 -4.00
C VAL A 76 6.51 -9.14 -3.56
N ALA A 77 5.46 -8.91 -2.77
CA ALA A 77 4.56 -9.98 -2.32
C ALA A 77 3.91 -10.73 -3.50
N GLY A 78 3.33 -10.01 -4.47
CA GLY A 78 2.68 -10.61 -5.65
C GLY A 78 3.67 -11.36 -6.55
N THR A 79 4.85 -10.78 -6.82
CA THR A 79 5.88 -11.43 -7.66
C THR A 79 6.46 -12.68 -7.00
N LEU A 80 6.79 -12.63 -5.70
CA LEU A 80 7.26 -13.79 -4.96
C LEU A 80 6.18 -14.87 -4.85
N GLY A 81 4.92 -14.48 -4.60
CA GLY A 81 3.80 -15.42 -4.55
C GLY A 81 3.55 -16.15 -5.87
N LEU A 82 3.71 -15.46 -7.02
CA LEU A 82 3.64 -16.08 -8.34
C LEU A 82 4.88 -16.94 -8.67
N ALA A 83 6.06 -16.60 -8.16
CA ALA A 83 7.30 -17.32 -8.46
C ALA A 83 7.48 -18.58 -7.61
N LEU A 84 7.02 -18.58 -6.36
CA LEU A 84 7.26 -19.63 -5.36
C LEU A 84 6.09 -20.62 -5.22
N THR A 85 5.25 -20.73 -6.25
CA THR A 85 3.99 -21.51 -6.24
C THR A 85 4.10 -22.79 -5.40
N SER A 86 3.25 -22.89 -4.37
CA SER A 86 3.06 -23.99 -3.42
C SER A 86 3.94 -24.10 -2.15
N SER A 87 4.95 -23.25 -1.92
CA SER A 87 5.60 -23.19 -0.58
C SER A 87 6.40 -21.90 -0.35
N GLY A 88 5.79 -20.93 0.34
CA GLY A 88 6.45 -19.69 0.78
C GLY A 88 5.56 -18.89 1.74
N PRO A 89 6.10 -17.90 2.48
CA PRO A 89 5.26 -16.96 3.21
C PRO A 89 4.34 -16.27 2.20
N PHE A 90 3.07 -16.01 2.56
CA PHE A 90 2.01 -15.52 1.66
C PHE A 90 1.50 -16.60 0.68
N LEU A 91 0.90 -17.68 1.21
CA LEU A 91 0.23 -18.76 0.44
C LEU A 91 -1.06 -18.29 -0.26
N ALA A 92 -1.02 -17.13 -0.90
CA ALA A 92 -2.08 -16.53 -1.67
C ALA A 92 -2.39 -17.32 -2.94
N THR A 93 -3.66 -17.32 -3.33
CA THR A 93 -4.08 -17.89 -4.61
C THR A 93 -3.40 -17.13 -5.75
N THR A 94 -3.28 -17.76 -6.92
CA THR A 94 -2.77 -17.07 -8.13
C THR A 94 -3.54 -15.78 -8.40
N ALA A 95 -4.87 -15.80 -8.25
CA ALA A 95 -5.72 -14.64 -8.45
C ALA A 95 -5.40 -13.50 -7.47
N ASP A 96 -5.15 -13.83 -6.20
CA ASP A 96 -4.79 -12.87 -5.16
C ASP A 96 -3.39 -12.27 -5.38
N ASN A 97 -2.42 -13.09 -5.78
CA ASN A 97 -1.10 -12.60 -6.17
C ASN A 97 -1.14 -11.65 -7.38
N ILE A 98 -2.00 -11.94 -8.38
CA ILE A 98 -2.25 -11.04 -9.50
C ILE A 98 -2.88 -9.72 -9.01
N LEU A 99 -3.80 -9.79 -8.05
CA LEU A 99 -4.44 -8.60 -7.49
C LEU A 99 -3.43 -7.73 -6.71
N HIS A 100 -2.51 -8.32 -5.96
CA HIS A 100 -1.40 -7.61 -5.34
C HIS A 100 -0.51 -6.94 -6.38
N LEU A 101 -0.13 -7.64 -7.45
CA LEU A 101 0.67 -7.09 -8.53
C LEU A 101 -0.04 -5.93 -9.26
N SER A 102 -1.34 -6.09 -9.52
CA SER A 102 -2.17 -5.06 -10.16
C SER A 102 -2.27 -3.81 -9.27
N THR A 103 -2.49 -4.01 -7.98
CA THR A 103 -2.56 -2.91 -7.01
C THR A 103 -1.20 -2.24 -6.84
N ALA A 104 -0.11 -3.00 -6.84
CA ALA A 104 1.26 -2.50 -6.82
C ALA A 104 1.52 -1.59 -8.01
N MET A 105 1.14 -2.02 -9.21
CA MET A 105 1.29 -1.22 -10.42
C MET A 105 0.51 0.10 -10.32
N VAL A 106 -0.74 0.05 -9.86
CA VAL A 106 -1.57 1.26 -9.66
C VAL A 106 -0.92 2.21 -8.66
N LEU A 107 -0.48 1.72 -7.51
CA LEU A 107 0.16 2.52 -6.46
C LEU A 107 1.49 3.12 -6.90
N LEU A 108 2.33 2.35 -7.60
CA LEU A 108 3.61 2.84 -8.12
C LEU A 108 3.41 3.90 -9.20
N VAL A 109 2.47 3.71 -10.13
CA VAL A 109 2.16 4.69 -11.18
C VAL A 109 1.62 5.99 -10.57
N LEU A 110 0.68 5.91 -9.62
CA LEU A 110 0.16 7.09 -8.91
C LEU A 110 1.26 7.79 -8.10
N GLY A 111 2.09 7.02 -7.39
CA GLY A 111 3.19 7.54 -6.59
C GLY A 111 4.25 8.26 -7.43
N LEU A 112 4.71 7.65 -8.53
CA LEU A 112 5.67 8.27 -9.44
C LEU A 112 5.07 9.51 -10.11
N SER A 113 3.81 9.45 -10.54
CA SER A 113 3.13 10.59 -11.18
C SER A 113 3.05 11.81 -10.25
N THR A 114 2.80 11.58 -8.96
CA THR A 114 2.74 12.64 -7.96
C THR A 114 4.13 13.14 -7.55
N ALA A 115 5.13 12.26 -7.50
CA ALA A 115 6.52 12.62 -7.24
C ALA A 115 7.07 13.56 -8.33
N VAL A 116 6.84 13.25 -9.61
CA VAL A 116 7.27 14.09 -10.75
C VAL A 116 6.54 15.44 -10.75
N SER A 117 5.29 15.48 -10.29
CA SER A 117 4.48 16.70 -10.28
C SER A 117 4.79 17.65 -9.12
N THR A 118 5.62 17.24 -8.15
CA THR A 118 5.92 18.04 -6.96
C THR A 118 7.10 18.99 -7.23
N PRO A 119 6.93 20.32 -7.12
CA PRO A 119 8.03 21.26 -7.34
C PRO A 119 9.15 21.09 -6.31
N PRO A 120 10.41 21.42 -6.66
CA PRO A 120 11.53 21.39 -5.73
C PRO A 120 11.23 22.26 -4.51
N ALA A 121 11.68 21.81 -3.33
CA ALA A 121 11.53 22.58 -2.11
C ALA A 121 12.18 23.96 -2.29
N LYS A 122 11.46 25.04 -1.95
CA LYS A 122 12.09 26.35 -1.83
C LYS A 122 13.18 26.27 -0.75
N PRO A 123 14.39 26.81 -0.99
CA PRO A 123 15.38 26.92 0.07
C PRO A 123 14.80 27.77 1.21
N GLY A 124 14.45 27.10 2.30
CA GLY A 124 13.90 27.69 3.52
C GLY A 124 14.88 27.55 4.67
N ARG A 125 14.71 28.38 5.69
CA ARG A 125 15.51 28.37 6.94
C ARG A 125 15.56 26.94 7.51
N TYR A 126 16.76 26.41 7.74
CA TYR A 126 16.96 25.10 8.35
C TYR A 126 16.46 25.10 9.81
N GLY A 127 15.20 24.70 10.00
CA GLY A 127 14.63 24.35 11.30
C GLY A 127 14.59 22.83 11.49
N PRO A 128 14.21 22.33 12.68
CA PRO A 128 14.05 20.90 12.89
C PRO A 128 12.99 20.33 11.94
N LEU A 129 13.32 19.21 11.28
CA LEU A 129 12.41 18.48 10.41
C LEU A 129 11.27 17.89 11.25
N SER A 130 10.08 18.46 11.13
CA SER A 130 8.85 17.84 11.66
C SER A 130 8.16 17.02 10.59
N VAL A 131 7.43 15.97 10.99
CA VAL A 131 6.63 15.16 10.07
C VAL A 131 5.59 16.02 9.35
N ALA A 132 4.98 17.00 10.03
CA ALA A 132 4.03 17.93 9.40
C ALA A 132 4.69 18.70 8.24
N THR A 133 5.88 19.28 8.51
CA THR A 133 6.68 19.99 7.51
C THR A 133 7.09 19.07 6.36
N TYR A 134 7.47 17.83 6.64
CA TYR A 134 7.81 16.84 5.62
C TYR A 134 6.60 16.48 4.74
N CYS A 135 5.43 16.25 5.34
CA CYS A 135 4.21 15.93 4.59
C CYS A 135 3.70 17.12 3.75
N GLY A 136 4.22 18.33 3.97
CA GLY A 136 3.75 19.56 3.30
C GLY A 136 2.49 20.13 3.96
N ARG A 137 2.38 20.02 5.29
CA ARG A 137 1.35 20.63 6.12
C ARG A 137 1.89 21.80 6.93
#